data_AF-A0AAQ3NIG7-F1
#
_entry.id   AF-A0AAQ3NIG7-F1
#
_cell.length_a   1.000
_cell.length_b   1.000
_cell.length_c   1.000
_cell.angle_alpha   90.00
_cell.angle_beta   90.00
_cell.angle_gamma   90.00
#
_symmetry.space_group_name_H-M   'P 1'
#
loop_
_entity.id
_entity.type
_entity.pdbx_description
1 polymer ?
#
loop_
_entity_poly.entity_id
_entity_poly.type
_entity_poly.pdbx_seq_one_letter_code
_entity_poly.pdbx_strand_id
1 'polypeptide(L)'
;MMGYDLGIEAPGRCSILLHQLCRHGNSSTEPYIVAHNVLNSHAIVVDIYRKKYKKIQGGSIGISLDVIWVEPATNSKEDIEAAQRALDFQLGWFDKEDSELEIQRWWRSSSAAQGRIHLDI
;
A
#
# COMPACT_ATOMS: atom_id res chain seq x y z
N MET A 1 -5.67 4.91 1.03
CA MET A 1 -5.21 6.32 1.13
C MET A 1 -6.22 7.33 0.59
N MET A 2 -7.27 6.89 -0.14
CA MET A 2 -8.19 7.79 -0.84
C MET A 2 -8.92 8.80 0.07
N GLY A 3 -9.05 8.52 1.37
CA GLY A 3 -9.62 9.46 2.34
C GLY A 3 -8.75 10.65 2.77
N TYR A 4 -7.45 10.66 2.43
CA TYR A 4 -6.50 11.75 2.77
C TYR A 4 -5.81 12.38 1.54
N ASP A 5 -6.01 11.79 0.37
CA ASP A 5 -5.47 12.31 -0.91
C ASP A 5 -6.57 12.94 -1.75
N LEU A 6 -7.56 12.14 -2.19
CA LEU A 6 -8.69 12.60 -3.00
C LEU A 6 -9.88 13.07 -2.16
N GLY A 7 -9.97 12.64 -0.89
CA GLY A 7 -11.06 12.98 0.01
C GLY A 7 -12.40 12.26 -0.30
N ILE A 8 -12.37 11.20 -1.09
CA ILE A 8 -13.58 10.45 -1.51
C ILE A 8 -14.05 9.41 -0.47
N GLU A 9 -13.14 8.98 0.42
CA GLU A 9 -13.44 8.10 1.56
C GLU A 9 -13.36 8.88 2.87
N ALA A 10 -13.96 8.34 3.94
CA ALA A 10 -13.78 8.92 5.27
C ALA A 10 -12.27 8.98 5.65
N PRO A 11 -11.78 10.07 6.30
CA PRO A 11 -12.54 11.22 6.81
C PRO A 11 -12.79 12.34 5.79
N GLY A 12 -12.47 12.16 4.51
CA GLY A 12 -12.74 13.14 3.46
C GLY A 12 -11.80 14.34 3.46
N ARG A 13 -10.52 14.12 3.80
CA ARG A 13 -9.50 15.16 3.82
C ARG A 13 -8.72 15.18 2.52
N CYS A 14 -8.48 16.37 1.99
CA CYS A 14 -7.67 16.57 0.79
C CYS A 14 -7.24 18.03 0.63
N SER A 15 -6.53 18.31 -0.45
CA SER A 15 -6.25 19.66 -0.97
C SER A 15 -6.66 19.84 -2.44
N ILE A 16 -7.35 18.83 -3.02
CA ILE A 16 -7.72 18.81 -4.42
C ILE A 16 -8.63 20.00 -4.76
N LEU A 17 -8.36 20.66 -5.90
CA LEU A 17 -9.08 21.84 -6.36
C LEU A 17 -9.20 22.95 -5.31
N LEU A 18 -8.15 23.26 -4.53
CA LEU A 18 -8.20 24.30 -3.48
C LEU A 18 -9.34 24.05 -2.47
N HIS A 19 -9.49 22.81 -1.98
CA HIS A 19 -10.48 22.44 -0.97
C HIS A 19 -11.94 22.55 -1.42
N GLN A 20 -12.21 22.60 -2.73
CA GLN A 20 -13.60 22.61 -3.24
C GLN A 20 -14.34 21.28 -2.96
N LEU A 21 -13.62 20.17 -2.88
CA LEU A 21 -14.19 18.84 -2.60
C LEU A 21 -14.07 18.40 -1.13
N CYS A 22 -13.25 19.07 -0.32
CA CYS A 22 -12.97 18.71 1.06
C CYS A 22 -12.73 19.94 1.91
N ARG A 23 -13.30 19.98 3.12
CA ARG A 23 -13.22 21.19 3.98
C ARG A 23 -11.82 21.48 4.51
N HIS A 24 -10.99 20.46 4.69
CA HIS A 24 -9.64 20.55 5.26
C HIS A 24 -8.78 19.41 4.72
N GLY A 25 -7.47 19.53 4.87
CA GLY A 25 -6.51 18.47 4.55
C GLY A 25 -5.30 19.00 3.78
N ASN A 26 -4.31 18.12 3.61
CA ASN A 26 -3.15 18.36 2.76
C ASN A 26 -2.77 17.05 2.07
N SER A 27 -3.14 16.93 0.78
CA SER A 27 -2.90 15.72 -0.01
C SER A 27 -1.41 15.42 -0.21
N SER A 28 -0.54 16.43 -0.10
CA SER A 28 0.91 16.27 -0.26
C SER A 28 1.61 15.73 0.99
N THR A 29 0.95 15.71 2.16
CA THR A 29 1.59 15.30 3.43
C THR A 29 0.80 14.27 4.21
N GLU A 30 -0.53 14.39 4.26
CA GLU A 30 -1.37 13.54 5.10
C GLU A 30 -1.34 12.05 4.72
N PRO A 31 -1.33 11.65 3.42
CA PRO A 31 -1.21 10.25 3.05
C PRO A 31 0.04 9.57 3.64
N TYR A 32 1.19 10.26 3.65
CA TYR A 32 2.44 9.76 4.21
C TYR A 32 2.39 9.63 5.72
N ILE A 33 1.81 10.61 6.42
CA ILE A 33 1.62 10.58 7.87
C ILE A 33 0.74 9.40 8.28
N VAL A 34 -0.35 9.19 7.54
CA VAL A 34 -1.28 8.09 7.80
C VAL A 34 -0.62 6.74 7.53
N ALA A 35 0.10 6.59 6.43
CA ALA A 35 0.85 5.36 6.10
C ALA A 35 1.85 4.99 7.20
N HIS A 36 2.63 5.97 7.66
CA HIS A 36 3.60 5.79 8.75
C HIS A 36 2.93 5.31 10.04
N ASN A 37 1.80 5.91 10.41
CA ASN A 37 1.06 5.50 11.61
C ASN A 37 0.43 4.11 11.46
N VAL A 38 -0.03 3.73 10.27
CA VAL A 38 -0.51 2.37 9.99
C VAL A 38 0.60 1.34 10.19
N LEU A 39 1.80 1.60 9.66
CA LEU A 39 2.97 0.72 9.85
C LEU A 39 3.35 0.57 11.32
N ASN A 40 3.45 1.68 12.06
CA ASN A 40 3.75 1.64 13.49
C ASN A 40 2.69 0.87 14.28
N SER A 41 1.41 1.13 13.99
CA SER A 41 0.29 0.44 14.66
C SER A 41 0.31 -1.05 14.35
N HIS A 42 0.57 -1.43 13.10
CA HIS A 42 0.69 -2.81 12.68
C HIS A 42 1.85 -3.51 13.41
N ALA A 43 3.04 -2.91 13.45
CA ALA A 43 4.20 -3.47 14.14
C ALA A 43 3.92 -3.74 15.64
N ILE A 44 3.24 -2.82 16.33
CA ILE A 44 2.84 -2.98 17.73
C ILE A 44 1.86 -4.16 17.89
N VAL A 45 0.85 -4.26 17.02
CA VAL A 45 -0.14 -5.34 17.09
C VAL A 45 0.50 -6.70 16.77
N VAL A 46 1.40 -6.77 15.79
CA VAL A 46 2.17 -7.98 15.47
C VAL A 46 3.02 -8.41 16.67
N ASP A 47 3.71 -7.49 17.33
CA ASP A 47 4.50 -7.79 18.53
C ASP A 47 3.64 -8.36 19.66
N ILE A 48 2.48 -7.72 19.93
CA ILE A 48 1.51 -8.21 20.92
C ILE A 48 1.00 -9.60 20.55
N TYR A 49 0.62 -9.81 19.29
CA TYR A 49 0.13 -11.10 18.81
C TYR A 49 1.16 -12.21 18.98
N ARG A 50 2.39 -11.98 18.51
CA ARG A 50 3.50 -12.94 18.61
C ARG A 50 3.85 -13.28 20.06
N LYS A 51 3.84 -12.29 20.97
CA LYS A 51 4.20 -12.48 22.38
C LYS A 51 3.08 -13.12 23.21
N LYS A 52 1.83 -12.71 23.03
CA LYS A 52 0.73 -13.06 23.93
C LYS A 52 -0.22 -14.13 23.37
N TYR A 53 -0.44 -14.15 22.05
CA TYR A 53 -1.54 -14.90 21.46
C TYR A 53 -1.09 -16.04 20.55
N LYS A 54 0.05 -15.93 19.86
CA LYS A 54 0.53 -16.91 18.88
C LYS A 54 0.65 -18.33 19.45
N LYS A 55 1.18 -18.49 20.67
CA LYS A 55 1.30 -19.82 21.30
C LYS A 55 -0.04 -20.48 21.63
N ILE A 56 -1.07 -19.68 21.90
CA ILE A 56 -2.39 -20.15 22.31
C ILE A 56 -3.29 -20.39 21.09
N GLN A 57 -3.27 -19.46 20.13
CA GLN A 57 -4.17 -19.46 18.98
C GLN A 57 -3.57 -20.17 17.75
N GLY A 58 -2.24 -20.24 17.64
CA GLY A 58 -1.55 -20.87 16.51
C GLY A 58 -1.60 -20.12 15.17
N GLY A 59 -2.50 -19.14 14.98
CA GLY A 59 -2.71 -18.45 13.69
C GLY A 59 -1.58 -17.52 13.24
N SER A 60 -1.66 -17.00 12.01
CA SER A 60 -0.76 -15.97 11.46
C SER A 60 -1.34 -14.56 11.59
N ILE A 61 -0.49 -13.55 11.42
CA ILE A 61 -0.87 -12.14 11.34
C ILE A 61 -0.03 -11.49 10.25
N GLY A 62 -0.66 -10.66 9.43
CA GLY A 62 -0.03 -9.95 8.34
C GLY A 62 -0.82 -8.71 7.94
N ILE A 63 -0.33 -7.98 6.94
CA ILE A 63 -1.00 -6.81 6.37
C ILE A 63 -1.62 -7.18 5.01
N SER A 64 -2.74 -6.55 4.68
CA SER A 64 -3.41 -6.67 3.39
C SER A 64 -3.22 -5.37 2.63
N LEU A 65 -2.53 -5.45 1.50
CA LEU A 65 -2.33 -4.29 0.61
C LEU A 65 -3.25 -4.39 -0.60
N ASP A 66 -3.83 -3.26 -0.97
CA ASP A 66 -4.57 -3.09 -2.23
C ASP A 66 -3.64 -2.47 -3.26
N VAL A 67 -3.35 -3.22 -4.33
CA VAL A 67 -2.33 -2.89 -5.32
C VAL A 67 -2.89 -3.20 -6.70
N ILE A 68 -2.65 -2.26 -7.60
CA ILE A 68 -3.00 -2.36 -9.01
C ILE A 68 -1.73 -2.71 -9.78
N TRP A 69 -1.81 -3.74 -10.62
CA TRP A 69 -0.71 -4.08 -11.52
C TRP A 69 -0.55 -2.99 -12.59
N VAL A 70 0.69 -2.61 -12.87
CA VAL A 70 1.01 -1.56 -13.86
C VAL A 70 1.94 -2.14 -14.92
N GLU A 71 1.50 -2.06 -16.17
CA GLU A 71 2.31 -2.43 -17.34
C GLU A 71 2.85 -1.17 -18.03
N PRO A 72 4.05 -1.23 -18.63
CA PRO A 72 4.58 -0.12 -19.39
C PRO A 72 3.73 0.15 -20.63
N ALA A 73 3.47 1.42 -20.93
CA ALA A 73 2.65 1.81 -22.08
C ALA A 73 3.31 1.43 -23.43
N THR A 74 4.64 1.47 -23.48
CA THR A 74 5.45 1.01 -24.63
C THR A 74 6.71 0.29 -24.15
N ASN A 75 7.48 -0.27 -25.09
CA ASN A 75 8.79 -0.87 -24.79
C ASN A 75 9.92 0.17 -24.59
N SER A 76 9.59 1.46 -24.44
CA SER A 76 10.58 2.49 -24.13
C SER A 76 11.15 2.27 -22.73
N LYS A 77 12.39 2.70 -22.52
CA LYS A 77 13.02 2.62 -21.19
C LYS A 77 12.24 3.46 -20.18
N GLU A 78 11.75 4.60 -20.62
CA GLU A 78 11.01 5.58 -19.81
C GLU A 78 9.70 5.00 -19.28
N ASP A 79 8.95 4.27 -20.12
CA ASP A 79 7.68 3.64 -19.72
C ASP A 79 7.91 2.42 -18.81
N ILE A 80 8.97 1.64 -19.05
CA ILE A 80 9.37 0.54 -18.17
C ILE A 80 9.71 1.06 -16.77
N GLU A 81 10.52 2.11 -16.69
CA GLU A 81 10.87 2.73 -15.40
C GLU A 81 9.66 3.42 -14.75
N ALA A 82 8.73 3.99 -15.54
CA ALA A 82 7.51 4.58 -15.01
C ALA A 82 6.57 3.54 -14.40
N ALA A 83 6.41 2.39 -15.05
CA ALA A 83 5.63 1.27 -14.52
C ALA A 83 6.24 0.74 -13.22
N GLN A 84 7.57 0.58 -13.16
CA GLN A 84 8.24 0.17 -11.92
C GLN A 84 8.02 1.19 -10.80
N ARG A 85 8.24 2.49 -11.04
CA ARG A 85 8.00 3.54 -10.03
C ARG A 85 6.55 3.55 -9.52
N ALA A 86 5.58 3.26 -10.39
CA ALA A 86 4.17 3.19 -9.99
C ALA A 86 3.91 2.01 -9.04
N LEU A 87 4.55 0.86 -9.29
CA LEU A 87 4.50 -0.29 -8.38
C LEU A 87 5.22 0.01 -7.06
N ASP A 88 6.42 0.59 -7.10
CA ASP A 88 7.20 0.95 -5.90
C ASP A 88 6.42 1.92 -5.00
N PHE A 89 5.67 2.85 -5.60
CA PHE A 89 4.85 3.80 -4.86
C PHE A 89 3.63 3.14 -4.18
N GLN A 90 3.09 2.07 -4.77
CA GLN A 90 1.94 1.35 -4.18
C GLN A 90 2.38 0.29 -3.16
N LEU A 91 3.47 -0.42 -3.43
CA LEU A 91 3.96 -1.56 -2.65
C LEU A 91 5.12 -1.20 -1.72
N GLY A 92 6.14 -0.54 -2.26
CA GLY A 92 7.43 -0.33 -1.61
C GLY A 92 7.37 0.51 -0.33
N TRP A 93 6.26 1.20 -0.08
CA TRP A 93 6.05 1.88 1.21
C TRP A 93 5.77 0.92 2.36
N PHE A 94 5.20 -0.25 2.06
CA PHE A 94 4.72 -1.22 3.05
C PHE A 94 5.49 -2.54 3.03
N ASP A 95 6.27 -2.76 1.97
CA ASP A 95 6.98 -4.01 1.74
C ASP A 95 8.49 -3.81 1.67
N LYS A 96 9.25 -4.88 1.92
CA LYS A 96 10.70 -4.88 1.75
C LYS A 96 11.04 -5.34 0.34
N GLU A 97 11.99 -4.66 -0.28
CA GLU A 97 12.46 -4.87 -1.68
C GLU A 97 12.63 -6.35 -2.11
N ASP A 98 12.99 -7.26 -1.19
CA ASP A 98 13.17 -8.68 -1.48
C ASP A 98 11.88 -9.45 -1.85
N SER A 99 10.69 -8.98 -1.46
CA SER A 99 9.40 -9.60 -1.82
C SER A 99 8.89 -9.15 -3.18
N GLU A 100 9.38 -8.02 -3.72
CA GLU A 100 8.91 -7.45 -4.99
C GLU A 100 9.14 -8.41 -6.15
N LEU A 101 10.27 -9.12 -6.15
CA LEU A 101 10.59 -10.12 -7.17
C LEU A 101 9.64 -11.31 -7.14
N GLU A 102 9.21 -11.75 -5.95
CA GLU A 102 8.24 -12.84 -5.80
C GLU A 102 6.84 -12.37 -6.23
N ILE A 103 6.45 -11.15 -5.82
CA ILE A 103 5.19 -10.52 -6.21
C ILE A 103 5.11 -10.32 -7.72
N GLN A 104 6.18 -9.83 -8.35
CA GLN A 104 6.24 -9.65 -9.80
C GLN A 104 6.21 -10.98 -10.56
N ARG A 105 6.80 -12.05 -10.01
CA ARG A 105 6.70 -13.40 -10.59
C ARG A 105 5.28 -13.95 -10.47
N TRP A 106 4.67 -13.81 -9.30
CA TRP A 106 3.29 -14.21 -9.05
C TRP A 106 2.33 -13.49 -9.99
N TRP A 107 2.44 -12.16 -10.11
CA TRP A 107 1.63 -11.37 -11.02
C TRP A 107 1.81 -11.74 -12.48
N ARG A 108 3.05 -11.95 -12.95
CA ARG A 108 3.29 -12.42 -14.33
C ARG A 108 2.69 -13.80 -14.62
N SER A 109 2.40 -14.59 -13.59
CA SER A 109 1.71 -15.89 -13.72
C SER A 109 0.19 -15.83 -13.47
N SER A 110 -0.32 -14.68 -13.03
CA SER A 110 -1.71 -14.45 -12.60
C SER A 110 -2.38 -13.47 -13.56
N SER A 111 -3.47 -13.86 -14.22
CA SER A 111 -4.22 -13.00 -15.15
C SER A 111 -5.13 -11.96 -14.47
N ALA A 112 -4.95 -11.70 -13.18
CA ALA A 112 -5.77 -10.73 -12.45
C ALA A 112 -5.19 -9.30 -12.54
N ALA A 113 -6.05 -8.29 -12.61
CA ALA A 113 -5.66 -6.87 -12.65
C ALA A 113 -5.65 -6.19 -11.26
N GLN A 114 -6.21 -6.87 -10.25
CA GLN A 114 -6.34 -6.40 -8.87
C GLN A 114 -6.17 -7.58 -7.92
N GLY A 115 -5.28 -7.47 -6.93
CA GLY A 115 -4.90 -8.63 -6.10
C GLY A 115 -4.59 -8.21 -4.69
N ARG A 116 -5.09 -9.00 -3.75
CA ARG A 116 -4.81 -8.84 -2.32
C ARG A 116 -3.52 -9.58 -2.00
N ILE A 117 -2.47 -8.85 -1.71
CA ILE A 117 -1.21 -9.45 -1.26
C ILE A 117 -1.24 -9.51 0.26
N HIS A 118 -1.07 -10.72 0.80
CA HIS A 118 -0.90 -10.96 2.24
C HIS A 118 0.59 -11.00 2.53
N LEU A 119 1.08 -10.01 3.28
CA LEU A 119 2.47 -9.96 3.70
C LEU A 119 2.55 -10.30 5.18
N ASP A 120 3.30 -11.36 5.49
CA ASP A 120 3.70 -11.70 6.85
C ASP A 120 4.91 -10.85 7.23
N ILE A 121 4.68 -9.64 7.75
CA ILE A 121 5.72 -8.76 8.32
C ILE A 121 6.06 -9.17 9.76
#